data_AF-A0A662REP8-F1
#
_entry.id   AF-A0A662REP8-F1
#
_cell.length_a   1.000
_cell.length_b   1.000
_cell.length_c   1.000
_cell.angle_alpha   90.00
_cell.angle_beta   90.00
_cell.angle_gamma   90.00
#
_symmetry.space_group_name_H-M   'P 1'
#
loop_
_entity.id
_entity.type
_entity.pdbx_description
1 polymer ?
#
loop_
_entity_poly.entity_id
_entity_poly.type
_entity_poly.pdbx_seq_one_letter_code
_entity_poly.pdbx_strand_id
1 'polypeptide(L)'
;MPTGSEGKVVKADTLKDMYRVFAYEPLTGDDFGYYVKRESPRENFRLGLLCGGERYLLAGNSGCGKSTELIRLSDELKDDFFVVYFSVEGELDIDDLQCEDVLVAIGLKIFKESKRLEEDGSIEKLNTDIIDDFYEFLSDVTEIKVGGRIRE
;
A
#
# COMPACT_ATOMS: atom_id res chain seq x y z
N MET A 1 25.92 -12.46 12.57
CA MET A 1 25.11 -12.36 11.33
C MET A 1 23.67 -12.52 11.74
N PRO A 2 22.75 -11.63 11.31
CA PRO A 2 21.46 -11.51 11.96
C PRO A 2 20.63 -12.77 11.75
N THR A 3 20.24 -13.35 12.87
CA THR A 3 19.26 -14.41 13.03
C THR A 3 17.88 -13.76 13.11
N GLY A 4 17.28 -13.48 11.95
CA GLY A 4 15.89 -13.03 11.81
C GLY A 4 15.06 -14.17 11.22
N SER A 5 13.85 -14.34 11.75
CA SER A 5 12.92 -15.49 11.57
C SER A 5 12.81 -16.06 10.15
N GLU A 6 13.08 -17.36 10.03
CA GLU A 6 12.63 -18.35 9.03
C GLU A 6 12.85 -18.11 7.52
N GLY A 7 13.42 -16.97 7.12
CA GLY A 7 13.96 -16.78 5.76
C GLY A 7 15.33 -17.41 5.62
N LYS A 8 15.48 -18.45 4.79
CA LYS A 8 16.79 -19.02 4.47
C LYS A 8 17.53 -18.00 3.59
N VAL A 9 18.45 -17.22 4.16
CA VAL A 9 19.28 -16.28 3.40
C VAL A 9 20.05 -17.07 2.33
N VAL A 10 19.69 -16.88 1.06
CA VAL A 10 20.31 -17.57 -0.07
C VAL A 10 21.48 -16.73 -0.58
N LYS A 11 22.52 -17.41 -1.06
CA LYS A 11 23.64 -16.72 -1.73
C LYS A 11 23.10 -16.02 -2.98
N ALA A 12 23.47 -14.75 -3.16
CA ALA A 12 23.17 -14.01 -4.37
C ALA A 12 23.88 -14.65 -5.58
N ASP A 13 23.13 -14.92 -6.64
CA ASP A 13 23.66 -15.43 -7.92
C ASP A 13 23.89 -14.29 -8.92
N THR A 14 23.21 -13.16 -8.74
CA THR A 14 23.34 -11.98 -9.60
C THR A 14 23.60 -10.70 -8.80
N LEU A 15 24.14 -9.68 -9.47
CA LEU A 15 24.32 -8.35 -8.88
C LEU A 15 22.98 -7.72 -8.46
N LYS A 16 21.89 -8.06 -9.16
CA LYS A 16 20.54 -7.63 -8.81
C LYS A 16 20.10 -8.20 -7.47
N ASP A 17 20.40 -9.47 -7.21
CA ASP A 17 20.11 -10.12 -5.92
C ASP A 17 20.90 -9.47 -4.79
N MET A 18 22.15 -9.08 -5.05
CA MET A 18 22.96 -8.33 -4.08
C MET A 18 22.39 -6.93 -3.83
N TYR A 19 22.01 -6.20 -4.88
CA TYR A 19 21.47 -4.85 -4.76
C TYR A 19 20.17 -4.81 -3.93
N ARG A 20 19.29 -5.82 -4.06
CA ARG A 20 18.06 -5.93 -3.27
C ARG A 20 18.29 -5.89 -1.76
N VAL A 21 19.41 -6.42 -1.27
CA VAL A 21 19.75 -6.39 0.16
C VAL A 21 20.11 -4.99 0.66
N PHE A 22 20.59 -4.13 -0.24
CA PHE A 22 21.02 -2.75 0.06
C PHE A 22 20.02 -1.70 -0.43
N ALA A 23 18.89 -2.13 -0.99
CA ALA A 23 17.79 -1.29 -1.41
C ALA A 23 17.30 -0.43 -0.23
N TYR A 24 17.01 0.85 -0.51
CA TYR A 24 16.46 1.75 0.51
C TYR A 24 14.94 1.59 0.65
N GLU A 25 14.35 0.87 -0.29
CA GLU A 25 12.94 0.58 -0.38
C GLU A 25 12.48 -0.34 0.76
N PRO A 26 11.20 -0.25 1.15
CA PRO A 26 10.61 -1.16 2.12
C PRO A 26 10.72 -2.61 1.65
N LEU A 27 10.92 -3.56 2.58
CA LEU A 27 10.87 -4.98 2.24
C LEU A 27 9.42 -5.37 1.92
N THR A 28 9.24 -6.21 0.90
CA THR A 28 7.92 -6.70 0.46
C THR A 28 7.98 -8.18 0.08
N GLY A 29 6.87 -8.91 0.26
CA GLY A 29 6.73 -10.29 -0.20
C GLY A 29 7.93 -11.18 0.18
N ASP A 30 8.59 -11.77 -0.82
CA ASP A 30 9.72 -12.67 -0.63
C ASP A 30 10.92 -12.01 0.08
N ASP A 31 11.06 -10.68 0.00
CA ASP A 31 12.15 -9.94 0.63
C ASP A 31 12.04 -9.90 2.16
N PHE A 32 10.90 -10.31 2.74
CA PHE A 32 10.78 -10.49 4.19
C PHE A 32 11.74 -11.55 4.73
N GLY A 33 12.32 -12.41 3.89
CA GLY A 33 13.40 -13.30 4.30
C GLY A 33 14.65 -12.58 4.82
N TYR A 34 14.85 -11.31 4.46
CA TYR A 34 15.95 -10.46 4.94
C TYR A 34 15.59 -9.65 6.19
N TYR A 35 14.34 -9.75 6.67
CA TYR A 35 13.87 -9.00 7.81
C TYR A 35 14.52 -9.49 9.11
N VAL A 36 15.06 -8.55 9.89
CA VAL A 36 15.62 -8.84 11.21
C VAL A 36 14.57 -8.55 12.27
N LYS A 37 14.14 -9.60 13.00
CA LYS A 37 13.14 -9.49 14.06
C LYS A 37 13.57 -8.50 15.15
N ARG A 38 12.68 -7.58 15.48
CA ARG A 38 12.84 -6.54 16.51
C ARG A 38 11.55 -6.44 17.31
N GLU A 39 11.63 -5.74 18.43
CA GLU A 39 10.42 -5.31 19.13
C GLU A 39 9.61 -4.40 18.20
N SER A 40 8.31 -4.66 18.10
CA SER A 40 7.44 -4.03 17.12
C SER A 40 6.08 -3.74 17.76
N PRO A 41 5.52 -2.54 17.58
CA PRO A 41 4.20 -2.21 18.09
C PRO A 41 3.06 -2.80 17.24
N ARG A 42 3.37 -3.55 16.16
CA ARG A 42 2.39 -4.04 15.18
C ARG A 42 1.27 -4.87 15.81
N GLU A 43 1.58 -5.72 16.77
CA GLU A 43 0.55 -6.53 17.45
C GLU A 43 -0.47 -5.64 18.18
N ASN A 44 0.01 -4.61 18.89
CA ASN A 44 -0.87 -3.65 19.56
C ASN A 44 -1.72 -2.87 18.55
N PHE A 45 -1.13 -2.46 17.42
CA PHE A 45 -1.86 -1.78 16.36
C PHE A 45 -2.92 -2.68 15.74
N ARG A 46 -2.60 -3.94 15.45
CA ARG A 46 -3.53 -4.93 14.91
C ARG A 46 -4.72 -5.13 15.85
N LEU A 47 -4.47 -5.35 17.14
CA LEU A 47 -5.52 -5.51 18.14
C LEU A 47 -6.42 -4.28 18.25
N GLY A 48 -5.84 -3.07 18.31
CA GLY A 48 -6.65 -1.85 18.40
C GLY A 48 -7.44 -1.55 17.12
N LEU A 49 -6.90 -1.85 15.93
CA LEU A 49 -7.64 -1.75 14.67
C LEU A 49 -8.83 -2.72 14.63
N LEU A 50 -8.67 -3.95 15.11
CA LEU A 50 -9.76 -4.94 15.22
C LEU A 50 -10.85 -4.51 16.21
N CYS A 51 -10.48 -3.79 17.26
CA CYS A 51 -11.44 -3.22 18.22
C CYS A 51 -12.14 -1.94 17.71
N GLY A 52 -11.59 -1.30 16.66
CA GLY A 52 -12.24 -0.26 15.86
C GLY A 52 -11.73 1.16 16.08
N GLY A 53 -11.59 1.91 14.97
CA GLY A 53 -11.55 3.38 14.94
C GLY A 53 -10.23 4.06 15.35
N GLU A 54 -9.18 3.29 15.64
CA GLU A 54 -7.90 3.87 16.08
C GLU A 54 -7.06 4.40 14.90
N ARG A 55 -6.29 5.45 15.17
CA ARG A 55 -5.31 6.02 14.24
C ARG A 55 -3.95 5.99 14.90
N TYR A 56 -2.97 5.40 14.23
CA TYR A 56 -1.62 5.26 14.76
C TYR A 56 -0.62 6.11 13.99
N LEU A 57 0.31 6.72 14.72
CA LEU A 57 1.48 7.37 14.15
C LEU A 57 2.72 6.53 14.48
N LEU A 58 3.35 5.97 13.45
CA LEU A 58 4.63 5.31 13.58
C LEU A 58 5.75 6.31 13.26
N ALA A 59 6.32 6.92 14.29
CA ALA A 59 7.40 7.90 14.16
C ALA A 59 8.78 7.27 14.35
N GLY A 60 9.80 7.80 13.65
CA GLY A 60 11.19 7.36 13.76
C GLY A 60 12.05 7.77 12.57
N ASN A 61 13.37 7.59 12.68
CA ASN A 61 14.33 8.02 11.65
C ASN A 61 14.15 7.29 10.32
N SER A 62 14.51 7.94 9.21
CA SER A 62 14.51 7.30 7.88
C SER A 62 15.42 6.08 7.86
N GLY A 63 15.01 5.00 7.17
CA GLY A 63 15.72 3.72 7.15
C GLY A 63 15.56 2.85 8.41
N CYS A 64 14.80 3.27 9.43
CA CYS A 64 14.59 2.42 10.63
C CYS A 64 13.58 1.27 10.43
N GLY A 65 12.99 1.14 9.23
CA GLY A 65 12.09 0.04 8.86
C GLY A 65 10.59 0.30 9.04
N LYS A 66 10.16 1.56 9.24
CA LYS A 66 8.74 1.91 9.49
C LYS A 66 7.81 1.44 8.38
N SER A 67 8.15 1.76 7.13
CA SER A 67 7.36 1.36 5.96
C SER A 67 7.30 -0.16 5.82
N THR A 68 8.42 -0.86 6.08
CA THR A 68 8.44 -2.34 6.14
C THR A 68 7.49 -2.87 7.21
N GLU A 69 7.48 -2.28 8.41
CA GLU A 69 6.55 -2.67 9.48
C GLU A 69 5.09 -2.41 9.09
N LEU A 70 4.79 -1.28 8.43
CA LEU A 70 3.45 -0.98 7.94
C LEU A 70 2.99 -1.95 6.84
N ILE A 71 3.87 -2.35 5.92
CA ILE A 71 3.53 -3.34 4.90
C ILE A 71 3.25 -4.70 5.55
N ARG A 72 4.07 -5.14 6.51
CA ARG A 72 3.80 -6.39 7.22
C ARG A 72 2.51 -6.35 8.03
N LEU A 73 2.21 -5.21 8.68
CA LEU A 73 0.93 -5.01 9.34
C LEU A 73 -0.23 -5.05 8.34
N SER A 74 -0.03 -4.49 7.14
CA SER A 74 -1.03 -4.56 6.07
C SER A 74 -1.31 -6.02 5.67
N ASP A 75 -0.27 -6.85 5.53
CA ASP A 75 -0.41 -8.28 5.23
C ASP A 75 -1.16 -9.03 6.34
N GLU A 76 -0.88 -8.72 7.60
CA GLU A 76 -1.54 -9.31 8.78
C GLU A 76 -3.02 -8.90 8.95
N LEU A 77 -3.46 -7.86 8.24
CA LEU A 77 -4.83 -7.32 8.30
C LEU A 77 -5.67 -7.64 7.05
N LYS A 78 -5.08 -8.19 5.99
CA LYS A 78 -5.75 -8.41 4.69
C LYS A 78 -6.97 -9.33 4.77
N ASP A 79 -6.96 -10.30 5.69
CA ASP A 79 -8.09 -11.22 5.87
C ASP A 79 -9.24 -10.60 6.68
N ASP A 80 -8.94 -9.57 7.48
CA ASP A 80 -9.90 -8.91 8.37
C ASP A 80 -10.48 -7.62 7.75
N PHE A 81 -9.74 -6.97 6.86
CA PHE A 81 -10.07 -5.65 6.31
C PHE A 81 -9.76 -5.53 4.82
N PHE A 82 -10.48 -4.63 4.14
CA PHE A 82 -10.01 -4.07 2.88
C PHE A 82 -8.85 -3.10 3.14
N VAL A 83 -7.62 -3.58 3.01
CA VAL A 83 -6.40 -2.81 3.30
C VAL A 83 -5.85 -2.17 2.02
N VAL A 84 -5.77 -0.84 2.02
CA VAL A 84 -5.16 -0.07 0.92
C VAL A 84 -3.85 0.54 1.40
N TYR A 85 -2.73 0.07 0.87
CA TYR A 85 -1.42 0.68 1.12
C TYR A 85 -1.25 1.91 0.21
N PHE A 86 -0.93 3.05 0.82
CA PHE A 86 -0.74 4.33 0.13
C PHE A 86 0.61 4.94 0.50
N SER A 87 1.38 5.34 -0.50
CA SER A 87 2.67 6.00 -0.33
C SER A 87 2.68 7.29 -1.15
N VAL A 88 2.81 8.44 -0.49
CA VAL A 88 2.85 9.75 -1.17
C VAL A 88 4.00 9.78 -2.18
N GLU A 89 5.19 9.32 -1.80
CA GLU A 89 6.37 9.30 -2.69
C GLU A 89 6.19 8.41 -3.94
N GLY A 90 5.26 7.45 -3.90
CA GLY A 90 4.99 6.56 -5.02
C GLY A 90 3.83 6.99 -5.92
N GLU A 91 2.97 7.88 -5.43
CA GLU A 91 1.71 8.23 -6.08
C GLU A 91 1.67 9.71 -6.52
N LEU A 92 2.48 10.58 -5.93
CA LEU A 92 2.45 12.03 -6.14
C LEU A 92 3.84 12.64 -6.29
N ASP A 93 3.92 13.78 -6.98
CA ASP A 93 5.12 14.61 -7.00
C ASP A 93 5.25 15.35 -5.67
N ILE A 94 6.28 15.03 -4.91
CA ILE A 94 6.51 15.59 -3.58
C ILE A 94 6.91 17.06 -3.66
N ASP A 95 7.57 17.47 -4.76
CA ASP A 95 8.11 18.83 -4.91
C ASP A 95 6.99 19.85 -5.25
N ASP A 96 5.84 19.37 -5.75
CA ASP A 96 4.66 20.19 -6.08
C ASP A 96 3.35 19.57 -5.54
N LEU A 97 3.34 19.27 -4.24
CA LEU A 97 2.23 18.59 -3.58
C LEU A 97 1.24 19.55 -2.92
N GLN A 98 -0.03 19.51 -3.31
CA GLN A 98 -1.14 20.16 -2.60
C GLN A 98 -1.97 19.15 -1.78
N CYS A 99 -2.74 19.65 -0.80
CA CYS A 99 -3.56 18.79 0.05
C CYS A 99 -4.67 18.09 -0.74
N GLU A 100 -5.20 18.79 -1.74
CA GLU A 100 -6.22 18.32 -2.67
C GLU A 100 -5.70 17.12 -3.47
N ASP A 101 -4.44 17.16 -3.92
CA ASP A 101 -3.81 16.06 -4.66
C ASP A 101 -3.73 14.79 -3.82
N VAL A 102 -3.40 14.92 -2.53
CA VAL A 102 -3.36 13.78 -1.60
C VAL A 102 -4.75 13.14 -1.46
N LEU A 103 -5.80 13.95 -1.31
CA LEU A 103 -7.17 13.44 -1.18
C LEU A 103 -7.64 12.73 -2.46
N VAL A 104 -7.39 13.33 -3.62
CA VAL A 104 -7.73 12.72 -4.92
C VAL A 104 -6.94 11.43 -5.14
N ALA A 105 -5.65 11.41 -4.81
CA ALA A 105 -4.81 10.23 -4.93
C ALA A 105 -5.25 9.10 -4.01
N ILE A 106 -5.65 9.39 -2.76
CA ILE A 106 -6.23 8.40 -1.85
C ILE A 106 -7.50 7.79 -2.45
N GLY A 107 -8.43 8.63 -2.94
CA GLY A 107 -9.66 8.17 -3.58
C GLY A 107 -9.39 7.30 -4.81
N LEU A 108 -8.47 7.74 -5.68
CA LEU A 108 -8.04 6.99 -6.86
C LEU A 108 -7.40 5.66 -6.49
N LYS A 109 -6.58 5.62 -5.43
CA LYS A 109 -5.95 4.39 -4.96
C LYS A 109 -6.99 3.40 -4.45
N ILE A 110 -7.94 3.85 -3.62
CA ILE A 110 -9.05 3.04 -3.13
C ILE A 110 -9.86 2.46 -4.30
N PHE A 111 -10.17 3.28 -5.30
CA PHE A 111 -10.91 2.84 -6.49
C PHE A 111 -10.14 1.78 -7.29
N LYS A 112 -8.85 2.03 -7.56
CA LYS A 112 -7.98 1.08 -8.30
C LYS A 112 -7.86 -0.25 -7.58
N GLU A 113 -7.63 -0.25 -6.26
CA GLU A 113 -7.55 -1.50 -5.49
C GLU A 113 -8.89 -2.23 -5.42
N SER A 114 -10.00 -1.50 -5.28
CA SER A 114 -11.35 -2.10 -5.33
C SER A 114 -11.61 -2.75 -6.68
N LYS A 115 -11.25 -2.09 -7.79
CA LYS A 115 -11.39 -2.65 -9.15
C LYS A 115 -10.54 -3.89 -9.36
N ARG A 116 -9.30 -3.88 -8.86
CA ARG A 116 -8.41 -5.05 -8.90
C ARG A 116 -9.04 -6.26 -8.19
N LEU A 117 -9.63 -6.05 -7.01
CA LEU A 117 -10.32 -7.10 -6.25
C LEU A 117 -11.62 -7.59 -6.93
N GLU A 118 -12.31 -6.71 -7.64
CA GLU A 118 -13.46 -7.11 -8.47
C GLU A 118 -13.02 -8.00 -9.64
N GLU A 119 -11.93 -7.64 -10.31
CA GLU A 119 -11.37 -8.38 -11.46
C GLU A 119 -10.80 -9.75 -11.07
N ASP A 120 -10.15 -9.85 -9.89
CA ASP A 120 -9.63 -11.12 -9.37
C ASP A 120 -10.70 -11.99 -8.67
N GLY A 121 -11.92 -11.46 -8.52
CA GLY A 121 -13.07 -12.17 -7.95
C GLY A 121 -13.08 -12.25 -6.42
N SER A 122 -12.21 -11.49 -5.73
CA SER A 122 -12.17 -11.44 -4.26
C SER A 122 -13.36 -10.71 -3.66
N ILE A 123 -14.02 -9.82 -4.42
CA ILE A 123 -15.24 -9.11 -3.99
C ILE A 123 -16.35 -9.23 -5.03
N GLU A 124 -17.59 -8.97 -4.60
CA GLU A 124 -18.71 -8.80 -5.52
C GLU A 124 -18.51 -7.57 -6.41
N LYS A 125 -19.27 -7.53 -7.51
CA LYS A 125 -19.24 -6.39 -8.42
C LYS A 125 -19.51 -5.09 -7.69
N LEU A 126 -18.67 -4.10 -7.97
CA LEU A 126 -18.84 -2.76 -7.42
C LEU A 126 -20.13 -2.15 -7.95
N ASN A 127 -20.83 -1.41 -7.10
CA ASN A 127 -22.05 -0.72 -7.51
C ASN A 127 -21.73 0.27 -8.64
N THR A 128 -22.43 0.12 -9.77
CA THR A 128 -22.27 0.96 -10.96
C THR A 128 -22.51 2.43 -10.68
N ASP A 129 -23.44 2.75 -9.77
CA ASP A 129 -23.77 4.13 -9.42
C ASP A 129 -22.56 4.80 -8.72
N ILE A 130 -21.89 4.08 -7.81
CA ILE A 130 -20.70 4.57 -7.11
C ILE A 130 -19.54 4.79 -8.09
N ILE A 131 -19.41 3.91 -9.09
CA ILE A 131 -18.39 4.03 -10.13
C ILE A 131 -18.64 5.26 -11.00
N ASP A 132 -19.89 5.45 -11.44
CA ASP A 132 -20.27 6.58 -12.27
C ASP A 132 -20.08 7.90 -11.50
N ASP A 133 -20.51 7.97 -10.23
CA ASP A 133 -20.29 9.12 -9.35
C ASP A 133 -18.79 9.45 -9.19
N PHE A 134 -17.94 8.43 -9.04
CA PHE A 134 -16.50 8.62 -8.91
C PHE A 134 -15.87 9.16 -10.21
N TYR A 135 -16.31 8.68 -11.37
CA TYR A 135 -15.84 9.20 -12.67
C TYR A 135 -16.32 10.63 -12.91
N GLU A 136 -17.54 10.97 -12.50
CA GLU A 136 -18.05 12.34 -12.57
C GLU A 136 -17.21 13.27 -11.70
N PHE A 137 -16.96 12.89 -10.44
CA PHE A 137 -16.08 13.61 -9.54
C PHE A 137 -14.68 13.82 -10.12
N LEU A 138 -14.04 12.78 -10.66
CA LEU A 138 -12.71 12.91 -11.26
C LEU A 138 -12.72 13.85 -12.47
N SER A 139 -13.76 13.79 -13.30
CA SER A 139 -13.89 14.66 -14.48
C SER A 139 -14.01 16.13 -14.07
N ASP A 140 -14.73 16.41 -12.99
CA ASP A 140 -14.89 17.76 -12.44
C ASP A 140 -13.56 18.30 -11.87
N VAL A 141 -12.85 17.48 -11.08
CA VAL A 141 -11.63 17.91 -10.37
C VAL A 141 -10.40 17.99 -11.27
N THR A 142 -10.34 17.21 -12.36
CA THR A 142 -9.16 17.17 -13.23
C THR A 142 -9.25 18.05 -14.47
N GLU A 143 -10.40 18.70 -14.74
CA GLU A 143 -10.72 19.37 -16.02
C GLU A 143 -10.53 18.48 -17.27
N ILE A 144 -10.30 17.18 -17.10
CA ILE A 144 -10.15 16.21 -18.19
C ILE A 144 -11.54 15.80 -18.65
N LYS A 145 -11.91 16.20 -19.87
CA LYS A 145 -13.09 15.65 -20.55
C LYS A 145 -12.84 14.18 -20.88
N VAL A 146 -13.47 13.28 -20.12
CA VAL A 146 -13.49 11.85 -20.45
C VAL A 146 -14.21 11.68 -21.80
N GLY A 147 -13.42 11.43 -22.85
CA GLY A 147 -13.91 11.10 -24.18
C GLY A 147 -14.74 9.81 -24.12
N GLY A 148 -15.94 9.87 -24.70
CA GLY A 148 -17.00 8.88 -24.52
C GLY A 148 -16.59 7.43 -24.83
N ARG A 149 -17.29 6.52 -24.13
CA ARG A 149 -17.31 5.06 -24.31
C ARG A 149 -17.08 4.66 -25.77
N ILE A 150 -15.97 3.98 -26.05
CA ILE A 150 -15.83 3.18 -27.28
C ILE A 150 -16.79 2.00 -27.11
N ARG A 151 -17.88 2.04 -27.87
CA ARG A 151 -18.70 0.87 -28.16
C ARG A 151 -17.99 0.10 -29.28
N GLU A 152 -17.58 -1.13 -29.01
CA GLU A 152 -17.53 -2.19 -30.02
C GLU A 152 -18.73 -3.11 -29.84
#